data_AF-A0A3A0DZC9-F1
#
_entry.id   AF-A0A3A0DZC9-F1
#
_cell.length_a   1.000
_cell.length_b   1.000
_cell.length_c   1.000
_cell.angle_alpha   90.00
_cell.angle_beta   90.00
_cell.angle_gamma   90.00
#
_symmetry.space_group_name_H-M   'P 1'
#
loop_
_entity.id
_entity.type
_entity.pdbx_description
1 polymer ?
#
loop_
_entity_poly.entity_id
_entity_poly.type
_entity_poly.pdbx_seq_one_letter_code
_entity_poly.pdbx_strand_id
1 'polypeptide(L)'
;MVPTRAKIGLLLCMLWAWLAGCGEHAADAQPGLRLLSVLYGQYRAAHRGQLPANEADFKRFIVSERAEALKQGGVSSVDELFVSDRDHKPLVIRYRNDRQWPLEGVVAYEQEGADGVRHIATDLGGAAELTDEQFNSRTASGSNASKG
;
A
#
# COMPACT_ATOMS: atom_id res chain seq x y z
N MET A 1 -61.03 -40.41 -27.26
CA MET A 1 -59.56 -40.31 -27.35
C MET A 1 -59.18 -38.89 -26.93
N VAL A 2 -58.51 -38.76 -25.78
CA VAL A 2 -58.28 -37.50 -25.06
C VAL A 2 -56.94 -36.90 -25.50
N PRO A 3 -56.84 -35.59 -25.78
CA PRO A 3 -55.57 -34.95 -26.13
C PRO A 3 -54.72 -34.67 -24.87
N THR A 4 -53.45 -35.04 -24.92
CA THR A 4 -52.46 -34.83 -23.86
C THR A 4 -51.97 -33.39 -23.85
N ARG A 5 -52.06 -32.76 -22.67
CA ARG A 5 -51.68 -31.36 -22.38
C ARG A 5 -50.18 -31.20 -22.10
N ALA A 6 -49.68 -30.06 -22.56
CA ALA A 6 -48.51 -29.27 -22.18
C ALA A 6 -47.62 -29.74 -21.00
N LYS A 7 -46.30 -29.69 -21.24
CA LYS A 7 -45.28 -29.40 -20.22
C LYS A 7 -44.24 -28.43 -20.79
N ILE A 8 -44.63 -27.16 -20.89
CA ILE A 8 -43.69 -26.04 -20.86
C ILE A 8 -43.48 -25.74 -19.39
N GLY A 9 -42.27 -25.91 -18.89
CA GLY A 9 -41.99 -25.54 -17.52
C GLY A 9 -40.63 -26.02 -17.04
N LEU A 10 -39.80 -25.04 -16.72
CA LEU A 10 -38.72 -25.14 -15.73
C LEU A 10 -37.38 -25.72 -16.23
N LEU A 11 -36.67 -24.96 -17.07
CA LEU A 11 -35.24 -25.20 -17.29
C LEU A 11 -34.52 -23.92 -17.74
N LEU A 12 -34.63 -22.82 -16.98
CA LEU A 12 -33.92 -21.58 -17.30
C LEU A 12 -33.70 -20.63 -16.10
N CYS A 13 -33.11 -21.10 -14.99
CA CYS A 13 -32.71 -20.21 -13.88
C CYS A 13 -31.36 -20.55 -13.20
N MET A 14 -30.55 -21.48 -13.74
CA MET A 14 -29.26 -21.88 -13.14
C MET A 14 -28.05 -21.45 -13.97
N LEU A 15 -28.02 -20.22 -14.49
CA LEU A 15 -26.86 -19.74 -15.25
C LEU A 15 -26.54 -18.25 -15.05
N TRP A 16 -26.84 -17.69 -13.87
CA TRP A 16 -26.59 -16.27 -13.56
C TRP A 16 -25.91 -16.03 -12.21
N ALA A 17 -25.24 -17.04 -11.64
CA ALA A 17 -24.52 -16.92 -10.36
C ALA A 17 -22.98 -16.83 -10.49
N TRP A 18 -22.47 -16.44 -11.67
CA TRP A 18 -21.02 -16.34 -11.96
C TRP A 18 -20.50 -14.89 -12.08
N LEU A 19 -21.25 -13.89 -11.60
CA LEU A 19 -20.85 -12.47 -11.69
C LEU A 19 -20.55 -11.80 -10.34
N ALA A 20 -20.58 -12.52 -9.22
CA ALA A 20 -20.04 -12.00 -7.96
C ALA A 20 -18.53 -12.31 -7.84
N GLY A 21 -17.77 -11.96 -8.88
CA GLY A 21 -16.33 -11.77 -8.73
C GLY A 21 -16.14 -10.52 -7.89
N CYS A 22 -16.07 -10.69 -6.57
CA CYS A 22 -15.59 -9.68 -5.64
C CYS A 22 -14.10 -9.46 -5.93
N GLY A 23 -13.82 -8.76 -7.02
CA GLY A 23 -12.52 -8.13 -7.24
C GLY A 23 -12.47 -6.99 -6.26
N GLU A 24 -11.90 -7.26 -5.09
CA GLU A 24 -11.48 -6.25 -4.14
C GLU A 24 -10.65 -5.25 -4.95
N HIS A 25 -11.26 -4.10 -5.29
CA HIS A 25 -10.53 -2.96 -5.81
C HIS A 25 -9.59 -2.61 -4.67
N ALA A 26 -8.34 -3.08 -4.76
CA ALA A 26 -7.25 -2.46 -4.04
C ALA A 26 -7.31 -1.01 -4.48
N ALA A 27 -7.93 -0.18 -3.65
CA ALA A 27 -8.11 1.23 -3.91
C ALA A 27 -6.74 1.78 -4.32
N ASP A 28 -6.74 2.46 -5.46
CA ASP A 28 -5.55 2.72 -6.26
C ASP A 28 -4.64 3.66 -5.45
N ALA A 29 -3.77 3.06 -4.64
CA ALA A 29 -2.88 3.79 -3.76
C ALA A 29 -1.95 4.67 -4.60
N GLN A 30 -1.64 5.87 -4.08
CA GLN A 30 -0.94 6.91 -4.82
C GLN A 30 0.29 6.36 -5.58
N PRO A 31 0.44 6.68 -6.89
CA PRO A 31 1.58 6.23 -7.69
C PRO A 31 2.94 6.55 -7.05
N GLY A 32 3.06 7.72 -6.41
CA GLY A 32 4.27 8.12 -5.68
C GLY A 32 4.59 7.20 -4.50
N LEU A 33 3.59 6.80 -3.73
CA LEU A 33 3.77 5.92 -2.58
C LEU A 33 4.18 4.51 -3.00
N ARG A 34 3.62 3.99 -4.10
CA ARG A 34 4.05 2.73 -4.71
C ARG A 34 5.49 2.81 -5.21
N LEU A 35 5.88 3.91 -5.86
CA LEU A 35 7.26 4.11 -6.30
C LEU A 35 8.22 4.16 -5.10
N LEU A 36 7.87 4.90 -4.04
CA LEU A 36 8.66 4.95 -2.80
C LEU A 36 8.86 3.54 -2.22
N SER A 37 7.81 2.73 -2.19
CA SER A 37 7.83 1.34 -1.74
C SER A 37 8.85 0.50 -2.50
N VAL A 38 8.85 0.59 -3.83
CA VAL A 38 9.80 -0.10 -4.71
C VAL A 38 11.23 0.38 -4.46
N LEU A 39 11.45 1.70 -4.41
CA LEU A 39 12.78 2.29 -4.16
C LEU A 39 13.33 1.89 -2.79
N TYR A 40 12.47 1.78 -1.79
CA TYR A 40 12.83 1.33 -0.44
C TYR A 40 13.28 -0.14 -0.45
N GLY A 41 12.53 -1.02 -1.14
CA GLY A 41 12.93 -2.40 -1.35
C GLY A 41 14.28 -2.53 -2.07
N GLN A 42 14.51 -1.70 -3.08
CA GLN A 42 15.79 -1.63 -3.80
C GLN A 42 16.94 -1.15 -2.91
N TYR A 43 16.70 -0.15 -2.06
CA TYR A 43 17.70 0.28 -1.06
C TYR A 43 18.10 -0.89 -0.19
N ARG A 44 17.12 -1.62 0.37
CA ARG A 44 17.38 -2.78 1.22
C ARG A 44 18.17 -3.85 0.46
N ALA A 45 17.81 -4.14 -0.78
CA ALA A 45 18.54 -5.11 -1.60
C ALA A 45 20.01 -4.70 -1.79
N ALA A 46 20.28 -3.42 -2.09
CA ALA A 46 21.64 -2.89 -2.24
C ALA A 46 22.43 -2.87 -0.92
N HIS A 47 21.75 -2.70 0.21
CA HIS A 47 22.36 -2.57 1.55
C HIS A 47 22.23 -3.85 2.40
N ARG A 48 22.13 -5.02 1.78
CA ARG A 48 22.09 -6.34 2.45
C ARG A 48 20.98 -6.43 3.52
N GLY A 49 19.82 -5.90 3.20
CA GLY A 49 18.64 -5.88 4.06
C GLY A 49 18.61 -4.73 5.07
N GLN A 50 19.66 -3.90 5.17
CA GLN A 50 19.68 -2.77 6.09
C GLN A 50 18.69 -1.68 5.67
N LEU A 51 18.08 -1.04 6.68
CA LEU A 51 17.19 0.10 6.48
C LEU A 51 18.02 1.38 6.29
N PRO A 52 17.49 2.40 5.58
CA PRO A 52 18.17 3.67 5.48
C PRO A 52 18.40 4.29 6.85
N ALA A 53 19.54 4.97 7.02
CA ALA A 53 19.89 5.54 8.31
C ALA A 53 18.94 6.68 8.72
N ASN A 54 18.48 7.44 7.74
CA ASN A 54 17.58 8.58 7.84
C ASN A 54 17.12 8.98 6.42
N GLU A 55 16.26 10.00 6.34
CA GLU A 55 15.75 10.54 5.09
C GLU A 55 16.84 10.99 4.11
N ALA A 56 17.85 11.72 4.58
CA ALA A 56 18.92 12.25 3.73
C ALA A 56 19.72 11.13 3.07
N ASP A 57 20.00 10.05 3.80
CA ASP A 57 20.67 8.87 3.28
C ASP A 57 19.83 8.18 2.18
N PHE A 58 18.51 8.07 2.39
CA PHE A 58 17.62 7.46 1.41
C PHE A 58 17.47 8.33 0.16
N LYS A 59 17.27 9.65 0.31
CA LYS A 59 17.22 10.60 -0.82
C LYS A 59 18.51 10.54 -1.64
N ARG A 60 19.67 10.50 -0.98
CA ARG A 60 20.98 10.38 -1.64
C ARG A 60 21.07 9.09 -2.46
N PHE A 61 20.64 7.95 -1.93
CA PHE A 61 20.59 6.70 -2.70
C PHE A 61 19.71 6.83 -3.95
N ILE A 62 18.50 7.40 -3.80
CA ILE A 62 17.58 7.57 -4.92
C ILE A 62 18.18 8.46 -6.00
N VAL A 63 18.74 9.61 -5.63
CA VAL A 63 19.33 10.56 -6.59
C VAL A 63 20.56 9.98 -7.28
N SER A 64 21.41 9.25 -6.56
CA SER A 64 22.66 8.73 -7.12
C SER A 64 22.48 7.47 -7.97
N GLU A 65 21.54 6.60 -7.62
CA GLU A 65 21.42 5.27 -8.25
C GLU A 65 20.11 5.04 -9.00
N ARG A 66 19.09 5.88 -8.78
CA ARG A 66 17.71 5.66 -9.24
C ARG A 66 17.03 6.91 -9.82
N ALA A 67 17.80 7.92 -10.23
CA ALA A 67 17.25 9.13 -10.86
C ALA A 67 16.37 8.83 -12.08
N GLU A 68 16.67 7.76 -12.83
CA GLU A 68 15.84 7.35 -13.98
C GLU A 68 14.48 6.79 -13.57
N ALA A 69 14.41 6.09 -12.43
CA ALA A 69 13.15 5.58 -11.90
C ALA A 69 12.19 6.72 -11.49
N LEU A 70 12.74 7.85 -11.01
CA LEU A 70 11.94 9.05 -10.72
C LEU A 70 11.25 9.57 -11.98
N LYS A 71 12.02 9.72 -13.08
CA LYS A 71 11.47 10.18 -14.36
C LYS A 71 10.40 9.25 -14.92
N GLN A 72 10.64 7.94 -14.87
CA GLN A 72 9.68 6.93 -15.33
C GLN A 72 8.40 6.92 -14.49
N GLY A 73 8.50 7.27 -13.21
CA GLY A 73 7.36 7.43 -12.32
C GLY A 73 6.66 8.78 -12.39
N GLY A 74 7.09 9.69 -13.27
CA GLY A 74 6.51 11.03 -13.39
C GLY A 74 6.82 11.96 -12.20
N VAL A 75 7.84 11.64 -11.40
CA VAL A 75 8.25 12.43 -10.24
C VAL A 75 9.33 13.43 -10.64
N SER A 76 9.11 14.71 -10.38
CA SER A 76 10.00 15.79 -10.85
C SER A 76 11.18 16.01 -9.91
N SER A 77 10.99 15.76 -8.61
CA SER A 77 12.02 15.89 -7.59
C SER A 77 11.96 14.75 -6.57
N VAL A 78 13.10 14.37 -6.01
CA VAL A 78 13.14 13.33 -4.97
C VAL A 78 12.30 13.69 -3.76
N ASP A 79 12.14 14.98 -3.46
CA ASP A 79 11.39 15.48 -2.30
C ASP A 79 9.89 15.21 -2.41
N GLU A 80 9.33 15.19 -3.62
CA GLU A 80 7.92 14.84 -3.88
C GLU A 80 7.56 13.45 -3.36
N LEU A 81 8.49 12.48 -3.38
CA LEU A 81 8.22 11.14 -2.85
C LEU A 81 8.00 11.09 -1.34
N PHE A 82 8.36 12.14 -0.61
CA PHE A 82 8.36 12.17 0.86
C PHE A 82 7.19 12.97 1.42
N VAL A 83 6.26 13.40 0.54
CA VAL A 83 5.07 14.17 0.88
C VAL A 83 3.85 13.42 0.32
N SER A 84 2.75 13.37 1.06
CA SER A 84 1.49 12.83 0.54
C SER A 84 0.86 13.83 -0.43
N ASP A 85 0.37 13.34 -1.57
CA ASP A 85 -0.36 14.16 -2.55
C ASP A 85 -1.76 14.54 -2.05
N ARG A 86 -2.28 13.83 -1.04
CA ARG A 86 -3.63 14.03 -0.49
C ARG A 86 -3.64 15.12 0.57
N ASP A 87 -2.81 14.96 1.60
CA ASP A 87 -2.80 15.86 2.77
C ASP A 87 -1.65 16.88 2.75
N HIS A 88 -0.73 16.78 1.78
CA HIS A 88 0.46 17.64 1.63
C HIS A 88 1.38 17.62 2.87
N LYS A 89 1.28 16.59 3.72
CA LYS A 89 2.14 16.41 4.89
C LYS A 89 3.28 15.46 4.58
N PRO A 90 4.40 15.57 5.32
CA PRO A 90 5.47 14.59 5.22
C PRO A 90 4.97 13.18 5.52
N LEU A 91 5.38 12.22 4.71
CA LEU A 91 5.16 10.81 4.99
C LEU A 91 5.99 10.39 6.20
N VAL A 92 5.42 9.52 7.03
CA VAL A 92 6.19 8.85 8.09
C VAL A 92 6.85 7.62 7.48
N ILE A 93 8.16 7.63 7.38
CA ILE A 93 8.96 6.56 6.74
C ILE A 93 9.80 5.86 7.80
N ARG A 94 9.91 4.54 7.68
CA ARG A 94 10.72 3.71 8.55
C ARG A 94 12.20 3.88 8.25
N TYR A 95 12.98 4.17 9.27
CA TYR A 95 14.44 4.25 9.22
C TYR A 95 15.07 3.35 10.28
N ARG A 96 16.39 3.17 10.18
CA ARG A 96 17.17 2.32 11.10
C ARG A 96 17.07 2.75 12.56
N ASN A 97 16.91 4.04 12.82
CA ASN A 97 16.87 4.58 14.18
C ASN A 97 15.47 4.49 14.82
N ASP A 98 14.47 4.02 14.08
CA ASP A 98 13.08 3.93 14.56
C ASP A 98 12.88 2.67 15.38
N ARG A 99 13.35 2.73 16.63
CA ARG A 99 13.27 1.62 17.59
C ARG A 99 11.84 1.20 17.92
N GLN A 100 10.85 2.07 17.69
CA GLN A 100 9.45 1.87 18.04
C GLN A 100 8.56 1.93 16.80
N TRP A 101 8.97 1.27 15.71
CA TRP A 101 8.15 1.21 14.51
C TRP A 101 6.87 0.37 14.75
N PRO A 102 5.66 0.95 14.62
CA PRO A 102 4.46 0.33 15.15
C PRO A 102 3.74 -0.61 14.14
N LEU A 103 4.17 -0.64 12.89
CA LEU A 103 3.47 -1.34 11.81
C LEU A 103 4.36 -2.39 11.12
N GLU A 104 4.03 -3.66 11.31
CA GLU A 104 4.69 -4.77 10.61
C GLU A 104 4.40 -4.71 9.11
N GLY A 105 5.41 -5.02 8.28
CA GLY A 105 5.29 -5.03 6.81
C GLY A 105 5.06 -3.67 6.16
N VAL A 106 5.05 -2.58 6.93
CA VAL A 106 4.88 -1.20 6.42
C VAL A 106 6.21 -0.46 6.50
N VAL A 107 6.55 0.26 5.43
CA VAL A 107 7.78 1.06 5.33
C VAL A 107 7.51 2.56 5.29
N ALA A 108 6.31 2.98 4.89
CA ALA A 108 5.88 4.37 4.99
C ALA A 108 4.37 4.47 5.12
N TYR A 109 3.86 5.56 5.69
CA TYR A 109 2.43 5.84 5.79
C TYR A 109 2.14 7.35 5.88
N GLU A 110 0.92 7.73 5.51
CA GLU A 110 0.42 9.11 5.67
C GLU A 110 0.28 9.51 7.15
N GLN A 111 0.76 10.70 7.52
CA GLN A 111 0.74 11.16 8.91
C GLN A 111 -0.69 11.40 9.43
N GLU A 112 -1.57 11.96 8.61
CA GLU A 112 -2.98 12.17 8.97
C GLU A 112 -3.89 11.32 8.10
N GLY A 113 -3.58 11.18 6.81
CA GLY A 113 -4.49 10.56 5.86
C GLY A 113 -5.61 11.52 5.47
N ALA A 114 -6.53 11.06 4.65
CA ALA A 114 -7.72 11.82 4.27
C ALA A 114 -8.93 10.89 4.17
N ASP A 115 -10.14 11.43 4.34
CA ASP A 115 -11.40 10.68 4.23
C ASP A 115 -11.50 9.45 5.16
N GLY A 116 -10.84 9.48 6.32
CA GLY A 116 -10.79 8.38 7.28
C GLY A 116 -9.92 7.20 6.84
N VAL A 117 -9.11 7.37 5.79
CA VAL A 117 -8.18 6.36 5.28
C VAL A 117 -6.76 6.91 5.14
N ARG A 118 -5.79 6.07 5.47
CA ARG A 118 -4.35 6.31 5.31
C ARG A 118 -3.79 5.41 4.24
N HIS A 119 -3.07 6.01 3.30
CA HIS A 119 -2.26 5.26 2.34
C HIS A 119 -0.96 4.81 3.01
N ILE A 120 -0.58 3.55 2.76
CA ILE A 120 0.63 2.92 3.28
C ILE A 120 1.48 2.36 2.14
N ALA A 121 2.80 2.37 2.32
CA ALA A 121 3.75 1.63 1.50
C ALA A 121 4.18 0.36 2.24
N THR A 122 4.15 -0.79 1.57
CA THR A 122 4.53 -2.08 2.16
C THR A 122 6.00 -2.42 1.90
N ASP A 123 6.60 -3.30 2.69
CA ASP A 123 7.99 -3.73 2.46
C ASP A 123 8.15 -4.69 1.25
N LEU A 124 7.04 -5.05 0.61
CA LEU A 124 6.96 -5.88 -0.60
C LEU A 124 6.83 -5.05 -1.90
N GLY A 125 7.04 -3.73 -1.85
CA GLY A 125 6.97 -2.89 -3.05
C GLY A 125 5.54 -2.51 -3.46
N GLY A 126 4.55 -2.76 -2.60
CA GLY A 126 3.15 -2.40 -2.80
C GLY A 126 2.77 -1.12 -2.06
N ALA A 127 1.54 -0.67 -2.33
CA ALA A 127 0.85 0.34 -1.54
C ALA A 127 -0.59 -0.13 -1.28
N ALA A 128 -1.17 0.30 -0.17
CA ALA A 128 -2.50 -0.11 0.27
C ALA A 128 -3.17 1.01 1.08
N GLU A 129 -4.47 0.87 1.33
CA GLU A 129 -5.21 1.74 2.23
C GLU A 129 -5.49 1.04 3.56
N LEU A 130 -5.45 1.79 4.64
CA LEU A 130 -5.96 1.38 5.94
C LEU A 130 -6.98 2.39 6.42
N THR A 131 -8.13 1.93 6.91
CA THR A 131 -9.01 2.81 7.69
C THR A 131 -8.29 3.24 8.98
N ASP A 132 -8.69 4.37 9.55
CA ASP A 132 -8.14 4.81 10.82
C ASP A 132 -8.30 3.73 11.93
N GLU A 133 -9.40 2.99 11.95
CA GLU A 133 -9.58 1.87 12.88
C GLU A 133 -8.57 0.74 12.64
N GLN A 134 -8.34 0.36 11.39
CA GLN A 134 -7.35 -0.66 11.03
C GLN A 134 -5.94 -0.20 11.40
N PHE A 135 -5.61 1.06 11.14
CA PHE A 135 -4.35 1.67 11.49
C PHE A 135 -4.13 1.67 13.01
N ASN A 136 -5.13 2.12 13.78
CA ASN A 136 -5.09 2.17 15.24
C ASN A 136 -4.96 0.77 15.87
N SER A 137 -5.66 -0.22 15.31
CA SER A 137 -5.57 -1.62 15.78
C SER A 137 -4.17 -2.20 15.59
N ARG A 138 -3.54 -1.95 14.43
CA ARG A 138 -2.18 -2.43 14.14
C ARG A 138 -1.13 -1.75 15.00
N THR A 139 -1.24 -0.43 15.19
CA THR A 139 -0.29 0.33 16.02
C THR A 139 -0.40 -0.03 17.52
N ALA A 140 -1.61 -0.26 18.03
CA ALA A 140 -1.81 -0.74 19.40
C ALA A 140 -1.22 -2.13 19.63
N SER A 141 -1.34 -3.03 18.65
CA SER A 141 -0.80 -4.39 18.72
C SER A 141 0.73 -4.40 18.72
N GLY A 142 1.37 -3.55 17.90
CA GLY A 142 2.83 -3.41 17.87
C GLY A 142 3.43 -2.91 19.19
N SER A 143 2.70 -2.06 19.94
CA SER A 143 3.14 -1.58 21.25
C SER A 143 3.22 -2.68 22.31
N ASN A 144 2.32 -3.67 22.26
CA ASN A 144 2.26 -4.76 23.24
C ASN A 144 3.32 -5.84 23.01
N ALA A 145 3.78 -6.04 21.77
CA ALA A 145 4.79 -7.05 21.44
C ALA A 145 6.21 -6.69 21.90
N SER A 146 6.50 -5.41 22.21
CA SER A 146 7.84 -4.94 22.61
C SER A 146 8.14 -5.04 24.11
N LYS A 147 7.22 -5.55 24.95
CA LYS A 147 7.36 -5.61 26.42
C LYS A 147 7.66 -7.01 26.98
N GLY A 148 7.90 -8.01 26.11
CA GLY A 148 8.20 -9.40 26.48
C GLY A 148 9.67 -9.73 26.44
#